data_AF-A0A1F9QC10-F1
#
_entry.id   AF-A0A1F9QC10-F1
#
_cell.length_a   1.000
_cell.length_b   1.000
_cell.length_c   1.000
_cell.angle_alpha   90.00
_cell.angle_beta   90.00
_cell.angle_gamma   90.00
#
_symmetry.space_group_name_H-M   'P 1'
#
loop_
_entity.id
_entity.type
_entity.pdbx_description
1 polymer ?
#
loop_
_entity_poly.entity_id
_entity_poly.type
_entity_poly.pdbx_seq_one_letter_code
_entity_poly.pdbx_strand_id
1 'polypeptide(L)'
;MKNYILAVLALGGGLGLALSLPVSAEKGKGPCAADAAKFCKDVKPGEGRVAACLKEHEAELSQACKDRKALAGEKRGKRGERAGRGGANGCMREYGKGYSSGFKSGFKMRSGLGQGGRKGGAKVCAADARQLCKDVKPGEGRVRDCLIKNASELTDDCKTRVEKMKERLEEKGKKV
;
A
#
# COMPACT_ATOMS: atom_id res chain seq x y z
N MET A 1 68.98 -6.07 12.02
CA MET A 1 69.37 -5.40 13.29
C MET A 1 68.09 -4.84 13.89
N LYS A 2 67.38 -5.66 14.66
CA LYS A 2 67.37 -5.74 16.13
C LYS A 2 66.38 -4.75 16.78
N ASN A 3 65.27 -5.33 17.24
CA ASN A 3 64.76 -5.19 18.61
C ASN A 3 63.91 -3.95 18.98
N TYR A 4 62.59 -4.08 18.91
CA TYR A 4 61.64 -3.54 19.91
C TYR A 4 60.47 -4.52 20.09
N ILE A 5 60.83 -5.76 20.46
CA ILE A 5 59.99 -6.61 21.31
C ILE A 5 60.36 -6.23 22.74
N LEU A 6 59.37 -6.19 23.65
CA LEU A 6 59.40 -5.77 25.08
C LEU A 6 59.17 -4.26 25.26
N ALA A 7 58.17 -3.74 25.98
CA ALA A 7 57.22 -4.33 26.90
C ALA A 7 56.05 -3.34 27.11
N VAL A 8 54.82 -3.80 26.94
CA VAL A 8 53.64 -3.20 27.61
C VAL A 8 52.83 -4.36 28.18
N LEU A 9 53.31 -4.89 29.29
CA LEU A 9 52.50 -5.72 30.19
C LEU A 9 52.17 -4.92 31.43
N ALA A 10 50.90 -5.04 31.82
CA ALA A 10 50.30 -4.65 33.08
C ALA A 10 50.01 -3.15 33.27
N LEU A 11 48.72 -2.80 33.24
CA LEU A 11 47.92 -2.48 34.44
C LEU A 11 46.63 -1.77 33.98
N GLY A 12 45.50 -2.48 34.01
CA GLY A 12 44.21 -1.86 33.70
C GLY A 12 43.13 -2.86 33.31
N GLY A 13 42.80 -3.78 34.22
CA GLY A 13 41.50 -4.45 34.18
C GLY A 13 40.41 -3.39 34.31
N GLY A 14 39.73 -3.10 33.21
CA GLY A 14 38.66 -2.13 33.12
C GLY A 14 37.50 -2.71 32.35
N LEU A 15 36.81 -3.64 33.03
CA LEU A 15 35.38 -3.92 32.91
C LEU A 15 34.77 -3.58 31.54
N GLY A 16 34.96 -4.47 30.57
CA GLY A 16 34.09 -4.54 29.40
C GLY A 16 32.67 -4.82 29.90
N LEU A 17 31.92 -3.76 30.19
CA LEU A 17 30.48 -3.78 30.35
C LEU A 17 29.88 -4.02 28.95
N ALA A 18 30.07 -5.24 28.45
CA ALA A 18 29.17 -5.85 27.51
C ALA A 18 27.83 -6.03 28.25
N LEU A 19 27.07 -4.94 28.35
CA LEU A 19 25.65 -5.01 28.64
C LEU A 19 25.06 -5.89 27.55
N SER A 20 24.86 -7.16 27.88
CA SER A 20 24.03 -8.07 27.12
C SER A 20 22.64 -7.44 27.07
N LEU A 21 22.38 -6.70 26.00
CA LEU A 21 21.02 -6.34 25.63
C LEU A 21 20.36 -7.66 25.18
N PRO A 22 19.33 -8.16 25.87
CA PRO A 22 18.52 -9.23 25.33
C PRO A 22 17.82 -8.70 24.08
N VAL A 23 18.39 -8.97 22.89
CA VAL A 23 17.71 -8.77 21.62
C VAL A 23 16.65 -9.86 21.47
N SER A 24 15.51 -9.67 22.15
CA SER A 24 14.36 -10.56 22.04
C SER A 24 13.52 -10.20 20.81
N ALA A 25 13.65 -11.05 19.79
CA ALA A 25 12.72 -11.38 18.72
C ALA A 25 11.52 -10.44 18.44
N GLU A 26 11.68 -9.58 17.44
CA GLU A 26 10.86 -9.46 16.22
C GLU A 26 9.36 -9.81 16.33
N LYS A 27 8.56 -8.98 17.02
CA LYS A 27 7.11 -8.93 16.83
C LYS A 27 6.61 -7.52 16.55
N GLY A 28 6.86 -7.08 15.33
CA GLY A 28 6.40 -5.80 14.78
C GLY A 28 7.50 -5.15 13.97
N LYS A 29 7.26 -4.87 12.68
CA LYS A 29 8.24 -4.17 11.85
C LYS A 29 8.07 -2.68 12.04
N GLY A 30 9.10 -2.01 12.55
CA GLY A 30 9.20 -0.56 12.56
C GLY A 30 9.44 0.06 13.94
N PRO A 31 9.42 1.40 14.01
CA PRO A 31 9.90 2.16 15.17
C PRO A 31 9.06 2.01 16.44
N CYS A 32 7.86 1.42 16.34
CA CYS A 32 7.01 1.08 17.48
C CYS A 32 7.20 -0.37 17.98
N ALA A 33 8.14 -1.14 17.43
CA ALA A 33 8.31 -2.55 17.77
C ALA A 33 8.70 -2.77 19.24
N ALA A 34 9.66 -1.97 19.73
CA ALA A 34 10.11 -2.03 21.12
C ALA A 34 8.98 -1.64 22.09
N ASP A 35 8.24 -0.57 21.76
CA ASP A 35 7.10 -0.14 22.57
C ASP A 35 5.97 -1.18 22.55
N ALA A 36 5.69 -1.80 21.39
CA ALA A 36 4.69 -2.87 21.30
C ALA A 36 5.08 -4.11 22.09
N ALA A 37 6.37 -4.46 22.12
CA ALA A 37 6.87 -5.56 22.95
C ALA A 37 6.81 -5.24 24.45
N LYS A 38 7.00 -3.97 24.83
CA LYS A 38 6.97 -3.53 26.23
C LYS A 38 5.55 -3.42 26.78
N PHE A 39 4.64 -2.76 26.05
CA PHE A 39 3.31 -2.41 26.53
C PHE A 39 2.20 -3.36 26.02
N CYS A 40 2.38 -3.97 24.85
CA CYS A 40 1.34 -4.72 24.16
C CYS A 40 1.66 -6.22 23.97
N LYS A 41 2.50 -6.80 24.84
CA LYS A 41 2.97 -8.20 24.74
C LYS A 41 1.84 -9.24 24.70
N ASP A 42 0.76 -8.98 25.42
CA ASP A 42 -0.40 -9.88 25.53
C ASP A 42 -1.45 -9.63 24.42
N VAL A 43 -1.24 -8.59 23.60
CA VAL A 43 -2.15 -8.23 22.52
C VAL A 43 -1.86 -9.08 21.30
N LYS A 44 -2.84 -9.89 20.92
CA LYS A 44 -2.78 -10.67 19.67
C LYS A 44 -2.64 -9.72 18.47
N PRO A 45 -1.59 -9.87 17.64
CA PRO A 45 -1.39 -9.03 16.46
C PRO A 45 -2.49 -9.27 15.43
N GLY A 46 -2.81 -8.20 14.67
CA GLY A 46 -3.88 -8.20 13.67
C GLY A 46 -5.00 -7.23 14.02
N GLU A 47 -5.80 -6.88 13.02
CA GLU A 47 -7.03 -6.04 13.16
C GLU A 47 -6.82 -4.67 13.81
N GLY A 48 -5.56 -4.18 13.86
CA GLY A 48 -5.24 -2.91 14.51
C GLY A 48 -5.23 -2.97 16.04
N ARG A 49 -5.34 -4.14 16.67
CA ARG A 49 -5.36 -4.27 18.14
C ARG A 49 -4.09 -3.73 18.80
N VAL A 50 -2.93 -4.03 18.24
CA VAL A 50 -1.65 -3.49 18.74
C VAL A 50 -1.58 -1.98 18.57
N ALA A 51 -2.17 -1.42 17.51
CA ALA A 51 -2.22 0.02 17.32
C ALA A 51 -3.18 0.72 18.31
N ALA A 52 -4.24 0.05 18.75
CA ALA A 52 -5.13 0.52 19.80
C ALA A 52 -4.43 0.51 21.17
N CYS A 53 -3.75 -0.59 21.51
CA CYS A 53 -2.95 -0.65 22.74
C CYS A 53 -1.84 0.42 22.78
N LEU A 54 -1.11 0.61 21.68
CA LEU A 54 -0.12 1.70 21.57
C LEU A 54 -0.76 3.11 21.62
N LYS A 55 -2.08 3.24 21.45
CA LYS A 55 -2.78 4.51 21.61
C LYS A 55 -3.12 4.78 23.08
N GLU A 56 -3.41 3.74 23.86
CA GLU A 56 -3.64 3.87 25.31
C GLU A 56 -2.33 4.22 26.04
N HIS A 57 -1.20 3.68 25.59
CA HIS A 57 0.13 3.98 26.13
C HIS A 57 0.84 5.16 25.46
N GLU A 58 0.11 6.07 24.80
CA GLU A 58 0.71 7.11 23.94
C GLU A 58 1.71 8.01 24.66
N ALA A 59 1.47 8.34 25.93
CA ALA A 59 2.39 9.15 26.74
C ALA A 59 3.73 8.43 26.99
N GLU A 60 3.69 7.10 27.13
CA GLU A 60 4.83 6.24 27.50
C GLU A 60 5.60 5.70 26.29
N LEU A 61 5.13 5.95 25.07
CA LEU A 61 5.81 5.56 23.84
C LEU A 61 7.12 6.32 23.64
N SER A 62 8.08 5.64 22.99
CA SER A 62 9.27 6.28 22.43
C SER A 62 8.93 7.40 21.45
N GLN A 63 9.80 8.41 21.37
CA GLN A 63 9.65 9.51 20.42
C GLN A 63 9.57 8.99 18.97
N ALA A 64 10.40 8.01 18.61
CA ALA A 64 10.38 7.38 17.30
C ALA A 64 9.01 6.76 16.95
N CYS A 65 8.30 6.18 17.92
CA CYS A 65 6.96 5.65 17.69
C CYS A 65 5.91 6.76 17.58
N LYS A 66 5.98 7.80 18.42
CA LYS A 66 5.10 8.98 18.37
C LYS A 66 5.17 9.67 17.00
N ASP A 67 6.38 9.95 16.52
CA ASP A 67 6.60 10.59 15.21
C ASP A 67 5.99 9.76 14.08
N ARG A 68 6.07 8.43 14.20
CA ARG A 68 5.57 7.51 13.17
C ARG A 68 4.06 7.35 13.20
N LYS A 69 3.43 7.45 14.38
CA LYS A 69 1.98 7.58 14.52
C LYS A 69 1.49 8.90 13.92
N ALA A 70 2.19 10.01 14.14
CA ALA A 70 1.87 11.31 13.54
C ALA A 70 1.93 11.25 12.00
N LEU A 71 3.04 10.76 11.44
CA LEU A 71 3.22 10.56 10.00
C LEU A 71 2.18 9.59 9.40
N ALA A 72 1.79 8.55 10.16
CA ALA A 72 0.73 7.64 9.75
C ALA A 72 -0.66 8.31 9.77
N GLY A 73 -0.93 9.17 10.74
CA GLY A 73 -2.14 10.01 10.83
C GLY A 73 -2.27 10.95 9.63
N GLU A 74 -1.19 11.66 9.29
CA GLU A 74 -1.15 12.55 8.12
C GLU A 74 -1.37 11.79 6.80
N LYS A 75 -0.75 10.62 6.65
CA LYS A 75 -0.96 9.75 5.48
C LYS A 75 -2.38 9.18 5.42
N ARG A 76 -3.03 8.93 6.56
CA ARG A 76 -4.44 8.53 6.64
C ARG A 76 -5.38 9.67 6.29
N GLY A 77 -5.08 10.91 6.69
CA GLY A 77 -5.81 12.10 6.25
C GLY A 77 -5.78 12.27 4.72
N LYS A 78 -4.58 12.19 4.13
CA LYS A 78 -4.42 12.25 2.66
C LYS A 78 -5.04 11.06 1.93
N ARG A 79 -5.11 9.88 2.56
CA ARG A 79 -5.81 8.70 2.00
C ARG A 79 -7.33 8.82 2.13
N GLY A 80 -7.85 9.42 3.21
CA GLY A 80 -9.27 9.75 3.37
C GLY A 80 -9.73 10.79 2.36
N GLU A 81 -8.89 11.80 2.08
CA GLU A 81 -9.13 12.78 1.04
C GLU A 81 -9.11 12.18 -0.38
N ARG A 82 -8.18 11.24 -0.67
CA ARG A 82 -8.18 10.48 -1.94
C ARG A 82 -9.29 9.41 -2.02
N ALA A 83 -9.77 8.91 -0.88
CA ALA A 83 -10.95 8.04 -0.82
C ALA A 83 -12.25 8.84 -1.07
N GLY A 84 -12.26 10.14 -0.76
CA GLY A 84 -13.35 11.07 -1.10
C GLY A 84 -13.34 11.52 -2.56
N ARG A 85 -12.17 11.71 -3.19
CA ARG A 85 -12.07 12.26 -4.57
C ARG A 85 -11.95 11.24 -5.70
N GLY A 86 -12.13 9.94 -5.46
CA GLY A 86 -11.85 8.97 -6.53
C GLY A 86 -12.30 7.53 -6.35
N GLY A 87 -13.58 7.28 -6.06
CA GLY A 87 -14.08 5.91 -6.14
C GLY A 87 -15.49 5.64 -5.65
N ALA A 88 -16.44 6.55 -5.88
CA ALA A 88 -17.84 6.24 -5.67
C ALA A 88 -18.68 6.98 -6.71
N ASN A 89 -18.92 6.35 -7.86
CA ASN A 89 -20.31 6.37 -8.29
C ASN A 89 -21.06 5.61 -7.19
N GLY A 90 -22.11 6.22 -6.62
CA GLY A 90 -22.80 5.79 -5.39
C GLY A 90 -23.29 4.34 -5.35
N CYS A 91 -23.20 3.60 -6.46
CA CYS A 91 -23.63 2.23 -6.65
C CYS A 91 -23.02 1.21 -5.65
N MET A 92 -21.77 1.39 -5.22
CA MET A 92 -21.10 0.44 -4.30
C MET A 92 -21.31 0.75 -2.81
N ARG A 93 -21.98 1.86 -2.48
CA ARG A 93 -22.28 2.23 -1.09
C ARG A 93 -23.42 1.37 -0.50
N GLU A 94 -24.30 0.88 -1.36
CA GLU A 94 -25.37 -0.07 -1.02
C GLU A 94 -24.83 -1.49 -0.80
N TYR A 95 -23.91 -1.94 -1.65
CA TYR A 95 -23.21 -3.23 -1.50
C TYR A 95 -22.29 -3.29 -0.25
N GLY A 96 -21.81 -2.15 0.24
CA GLY A 96 -20.97 -2.08 1.44
C GLY A 96 -21.67 -2.52 2.74
N LYS A 97 -23.00 -2.38 2.83
CA LYS A 97 -23.76 -2.88 3.98
C LYS A 97 -23.89 -4.41 3.97
N GLY A 98 -23.92 -5.04 2.80
CA GLY A 98 -23.90 -6.51 2.62
C GLY A 98 -22.49 -7.13 2.63
N TYR A 99 -21.45 -6.35 2.34
CA TYR A 99 -20.04 -6.78 2.35
C TYR A 99 -19.51 -7.10 3.76
N SER A 100 -20.05 -6.45 4.79
CA SER A 100 -19.70 -6.71 6.20
C SER A 100 -20.26 -8.04 6.73
N SER A 101 -21.41 -8.49 6.21
CA SER A 101 -22.04 -9.76 6.61
C SER A 101 -21.58 -10.94 5.74
N GLY A 102 -21.32 -10.72 4.45
CA GLY A 102 -20.87 -11.77 3.51
C GLY A 102 -19.45 -12.30 3.73
N PHE A 103 -18.63 -11.64 4.55
CA PHE A 103 -17.27 -12.10 4.86
C PHE A 103 -17.19 -13.13 6.00
N LYS A 104 -18.28 -13.34 6.76
CA LYS A 104 -18.35 -14.41 7.78
C LYS A 104 -18.53 -15.80 7.18
N SER A 105 -19.04 -15.91 5.96
CA SER A 105 -19.33 -17.18 5.27
C SER A 105 -18.34 -17.49 4.13
N GLY A 106 -17.05 -17.52 4.45
CA GLY A 106 -16.09 -18.39 3.74
C GLY A 106 -15.56 -17.95 2.37
N PHE A 107 -15.82 -16.74 1.86
CA PHE A 107 -15.17 -16.30 0.62
C PHE A 107 -13.73 -15.83 0.90
N LYS A 108 -12.79 -16.77 0.93
CA LYS A 108 -11.34 -16.48 1.04
C LYS A 108 -10.88 -15.75 -0.20
N MET A 109 -11.02 -14.42 -0.21
CA MET A 109 -10.32 -13.56 -1.17
C MET A 109 -8.83 -13.87 -1.05
N ARG A 110 -8.25 -14.54 -2.06
CA ARG A 110 -6.80 -14.66 -2.21
C ARG A 110 -6.27 -13.23 -2.22
N SER A 111 -5.45 -12.87 -1.25
CA SER A 111 -4.93 -11.52 -0.94
C SER A 111 -4.10 -10.85 -2.05
N GLY A 112 -4.35 -11.14 -3.34
CA GLY A 112 -3.58 -10.65 -4.48
C GLY A 112 -4.36 -10.44 -5.78
N LEU A 113 -5.68 -10.69 -5.86
CA LEU A 113 -6.42 -10.60 -7.14
C LEU A 113 -7.23 -9.31 -7.34
N GLY A 114 -7.08 -8.31 -6.46
CA GLY A 114 -7.83 -7.05 -6.56
C GLY A 114 -6.98 -5.79 -6.79
N GLN A 115 -5.66 -5.90 -6.86
CA GLN A 115 -4.75 -4.73 -6.96
C GLN A 115 -4.24 -4.43 -8.38
N GLY A 116 -4.59 -5.27 -9.37
CA GLY A 116 -4.12 -5.15 -10.75
C GLY A 116 -5.02 -4.35 -11.70
N GLY A 117 -6.09 -3.71 -11.22
CA GLY A 117 -6.90 -2.83 -12.06
C GLY A 117 -6.12 -1.55 -12.36
N ARG A 118 -5.39 -1.51 -13.49
CA ARG A 118 -4.63 -0.37 -14.03
C ARG A 118 -5.32 0.96 -13.70
N LYS A 119 -4.98 1.54 -12.55
CA LYS A 119 -5.53 2.80 -12.05
C LYS A 119 -5.03 3.89 -12.98
N GLY A 120 -5.90 4.35 -13.88
CA GLY A 120 -5.63 5.52 -14.68
C GLY A 120 -6.17 5.45 -16.09
N GLY A 121 -6.27 4.26 -16.71
CA GLY A 121 -6.59 4.05 -18.13
C GLY A 121 -8.04 4.32 -18.56
N ALA A 122 -9.00 3.88 -17.75
CA ALA A 122 -10.42 3.98 -18.10
C ALA A 122 -11.03 5.36 -17.78
N LYS A 123 -10.37 6.17 -16.93
CA LYS A 123 -10.96 7.44 -16.47
C LYS A 123 -10.94 8.54 -17.54
N VAL A 124 -9.88 8.62 -18.34
CA VAL A 124 -9.74 9.68 -19.36
C VAL A 124 -10.76 9.48 -20.48
N CYS A 125 -10.94 8.24 -20.93
CA CYS A 125 -11.89 7.90 -21.99
C CYS A 125 -13.32 7.63 -21.50
N ALA A 126 -13.66 8.03 -20.27
CA ALA A 126 -14.95 7.67 -19.67
C ALA A 126 -16.13 8.38 -20.32
N ALA A 127 -15.95 9.64 -20.73
CA ALA A 127 -16.97 10.40 -21.45
C ALA A 127 -17.17 9.83 -22.86
N ASP A 128 -16.07 9.67 -23.60
CA ASP A 128 -16.09 9.08 -24.95
C ASP A 128 -16.70 7.67 -24.95
N ALA A 129 -16.34 6.82 -23.98
CA ALA A 129 -16.91 5.48 -23.87
C ALA A 129 -18.42 5.48 -23.62
N ARG A 130 -18.94 6.46 -22.89
CA ARG A 130 -20.38 6.59 -22.64
C ARG A 130 -21.15 7.09 -23.84
N GLN A 131 -20.53 7.92 -24.68
CA GLN A 131 -21.16 8.48 -25.87
C GLN A 131 -21.05 7.53 -27.06
N LEU A 132 -19.86 6.99 -27.31
CA LEU A 132 -19.53 6.21 -28.51
C LEU A 132 -19.70 4.70 -28.31
N CYS A 133 -19.54 4.19 -27.09
CA CYS A 133 -19.54 2.74 -26.79
C CYS A 133 -20.69 2.30 -25.87
N LYS A 134 -21.81 3.03 -25.86
CA LYS A 134 -22.97 2.79 -24.96
C LYS A 134 -23.58 1.40 -25.08
N ASP A 135 -23.56 0.82 -26.28
CA ASP A 135 -24.13 -0.51 -26.57
C ASP A 135 -23.12 -1.65 -26.37
N VAL A 136 -21.88 -1.32 -25.98
CA VAL A 136 -20.80 -2.29 -25.81
C VAL A 136 -20.81 -2.83 -24.39
N LYS A 137 -21.10 -4.13 -24.24
CA LYS A 137 -21.06 -4.81 -22.95
C LYS A 137 -19.66 -4.70 -22.32
N PRO A 138 -19.52 -4.18 -21.08
CA PRO A 138 -18.22 -4.11 -20.41
C PRO A 138 -17.57 -5.48 -20.19
N GLY A 139 -16.24 -5.52 -20.11
CA GLY A 139 -15.46 -6.75 -19.92
C GLY A 139 -14.56 -7.11 -21.11
N GLU A 140 -13.54 -7.93 -20.86
CA GLU A 140 -12.65 -8.53 -21.88
C GLU A 140 -11.94 -7.57 -22.85
N GLY A 141 -11.94 -6.27 -22.55
CA GLY A 141 -11.36 -5.27 -23.45
C GLY A 141 -12.30 -4.74 -24.52
N ARG A 142 -13.56 -5.19 -24.60
CA ARG A 142 -14.51 -4.77 -25.65
C ARG A 142 -14.69 -3.25 -25.76
N VAL A 143 -14.81 -2.57 -24.62
CA VAL A 143 -14.93 -1.10 -24.58
C VAL A 143 -13.62 -0.42 -25.03
N ARG A 144 -12.46 -1.01 -24.72
CA ARG A 144 -11.18 -0.51 -25.23
C ARG A 144 -11.10 -0.66 -26.75
N ASP A 145 -11.53 -1.79 -27.28
CA ASP A 145 -11.48 -2.05 -28.72
C ASP A 145 -12.47 -1.15 -29.48
N CYS A 146 -13.64 -0.86 -28.89
CA CYS A 146 -14.56 0.15 -29.40
C CYS A 146 -13.91 1.55 -29.42
N LEU A 147 -13.29 1.99 -28.33
CA LEU A 147 -12.60 3.28 -28.28
C LEU A 147 -11.46 3.38 -29.30
N ILE A 148 -10.71 2.30 -29.49
CA ILE A 148 -9.64 2.19 -30.48
C ILE A 148 -10.16 2.37 -31.90
N LYS A 149 -11.30 1.75 -32.23
CA LYS A 149 -11.93 1.86 -33.56
C LYS A 149 -12.46 3.26 -33.84
N ASN A 150 -12.87 3.98 -32.80
CA ASN A 150 -13.40 5.34 -32.91
C ASN A 150 -12.37 6.41 -32.54
N ALA A 151 -11.06 6.13 -32.66
CA ALA A 151 -10.03 7.00 -32.09
C ALA A 151 -10.02 8.44 -32.62
N SER A 152 -10.51 8.65 -33.84
CA SER A 152 -10.67 9.97 -34.46
C SER A 152 -11.76 10.82 -33.81
N GLU A 153 -12.76 10.20 -33.18
CA GLU A 153 -13.92 10.86 -32.56
C GLU A 153 -13.77 11.08 -31.05
N LEU A 154 -12.61 10.70 -30.49
CA LEU A 154 -12.32 10.84 -29.07
C LEU A 154 -11.86 12.27 -28.73
N THR A 155 -12.12 12.68 -27.49
CA THR A 155 -11.45 13.84 -26.89
C THR A 155 -9.93 13.74 -26.95
N ASP A 156 -9.22 14.87 -27.05
CA ASP A 156 -7.76 14.93 -27.24
C ASP A 156 -6.97 14.10 -26.20
N ASP A 157 -7.40 14.16 -24.94
CA ASP A 157 -6.79 13.41 -23.85
C ASP A 157 -6.98 11.88 -24.02
N CYS A 158 -8.17 11.46 -24.45
CA CYS A 158 -8.45 10.05 -24.69
C CYS A 158 -7.77 9.56 -25.97
N LYS A 159 -7.81 10.36 -27.05
CA LYS A 159 -7.15 10.10 -28.33
C LYS A 159 -5.66 9.89 -28.16
N THR A 160 -4.98 10.82 -27.49
CA THR A 160 -3.54 10.71 -27.17
C THR A 160 -3.21 9.37 -26.52
N ARG A 161 -4.09 8.89 -25.64
CA ARG A 161 -3.84 7.63 -24.96
C ARG A 161 -4.20 6.40 -25.79
N VAL A 162 -5.24 6.50 -26.61
CA VAL A 162 -5.65 5.44 -27.53
C VAL A 162 -4.60 5.22 -28.61
N GLU A 163 -4.06 6.28 -29.20
CA GLU A 163 -2.98 6.18 -30.18
C GLU A 163 -1.71 5.56 -29.56
N LYS A 164 -1.29 6.00 -28.37
CA LYS A 164 -0.21 5.32 -27.59
C LYS A 164 -0.52 3.87 -27.24
N MET A 165 -1.79 3.45 -27.24
CA MET A 165 -2.16 2.04 -27.07
C MET A 165 -2.08 1.29 -28.39
N LYS A 166 -2.48 1.90 -29.52
CA LYS A 166 -2.36 1.33 -30.86
C LYS A 166 -0.92 1.07 -31.24
N GLU A 167 -0.03 2.06 -31.08
CA GLU A 167 1.41 1.93 -31.35
C GLU A 167 2.00 0.70 -30.63
N ARG A 168 1.68 0.53 -29.33
CA ARG A 168 2.16 -0.61 -28.52
C ARG A 168 1.56 -1.96 -28.91
N LEU A 169 0.42 -1.98 -29.60
CA LEU A 169 -0.19 -3.22 -30.12
C LEU A 169 0.45 -3.58 -31.46
N GLU A 170 0.70 -2.59 -32.31
CA GLU A 170 1.44 -2.74 -33.57
C GLU A 170 2.87 -3.22 -33.33
N GLU A 171 3.60 -2.64 -32.36
CA GLU A 171 4.93 -3.10 -31.93
C GLU A 171 4.93 -4.57 -31.46
N LYS A 172 3.79 -5.06 -30.99
CA LYS A 172 3.64 -6.45 -30.50
C LYS A 172 3.07 -7.39 -31.55
N GLY A 173 2.98 -6.95 -32.80
CA GLY A 173 2.41 -7.72 -33.91
C GLY A 173 0.93 -8.08 -33.72
N LYS A 174 0.22 -7.41 -32.81
CA LYS A 174 -1.21 -7.61 -32.59
C LYS A 174 -1.95 -6.58 -33.41
N LYS A 175 -2.55 -7.02 -34.52
CA LYS A 175 -3.48 -6.20 -35.30
C LYS A 175 -4.59 -5.67 -34.40
N VAL A 176 -4.87 -4.39 -34.59
CA VAL A 176 -5.84 -3.58 -33.86
C VAL A 176 -7.11 -3.45 -34.69
#